data_AF-J3GS43-F1
#
_entry.id   AF-J3GS43-F1
#
_cell.length_a   1.000
_cell.length_b   1.000
_cell.length_c   1.000
_cell.angle_alpha   90.00
_cell.angle_beta   90.00
_cell.angle_gamma   90.00
#
_symmetry.space_group_name_H-M   'P 1'
#
loop_
_entity.id
_entity.type
_entity.pdbx_description
1 polymer ?
#
loop_
_entity_poly.entity_id
_entity_poly.type
_entity_poly.pdbx_seq_one_letter_code
_entity_poly.pdbx_strand_id
1 'polypeptide(L)'
;MNRTSWLALVVAAGAISGCASRTEIVDVPLQATPQNAEHIARATLSPVGNQTSIWLTIGGVPHNMAIPSRLDTAIYAGSCQQLGAQPAYRTHQANSVDYPSLAPRTQYWAQAPVALNELTKGEYALLVRASPADGSRPLFCGNITAG
;
A
#
# COMPACT_ATOMS: atom_id res chain seq x y z
N MET A 1 45.10 41.83 -28.43
CA MET A 1 45.00 40.78 -27.38
C MET A 1 43.61 40.89 -26.76
N ASN A 2 42.64 40.12 -27.27
CA ASN A 2 41.26 40.15 -26.76
C ASN A 2 41.12 39.13 -25.62
N ARG A 3 40.95 39.62 -24.40
CA ARG A 3 40.75 38.83 -23.16
C ARG A 3 39.35 39.08 -22.61
N THR A 4 38.34 38.72 -23.36
CA THR A 4 36.97 38.66 -22.84
C THR A 4 36.31 37.43 -23.44
N SER A 5 35.51 36.75 -22.61
CA SER A 5 34.73 35.56 -22.94
C SER A 5 35.40 34.20 -22.71
N TRP A 6 35.67 33.87 -21.45
CA TRP A 6 35.62 32.46 -20.98
C TRP A 6 34.83 32.30 -19.67
N LEU A 7 34.59 33.37 -18.92
CA LEU A 7 33.83 33.31 -17.66
C LEU A 7 32.31 33.16 -17.86
N ALA A 8 31.77 33.50 -19.03
CA ALA A 8 30.34 33.38 -19.31
C ALA A 8 29.89 31.92 -19.50
N LEU A 9 30.80 30.99 -19.84
CA LEU A 9 30.44 29.62 -20.19
C LEU A 9 30.32 28.70 -18.96
N VAL A 10 30.93 29.06 -17.83
CA VAL A 10 30.90 28.24 -16.60
C VAL A 10 29.61 28.44 -15.80
N VAL A 11 28.96 29.60 -15.92
CA VAL A 11 27.71 29.90 -15.17
C VAL A 11 26.48 29.20 -15.79
N ALA A 12 26.52 28.84 -17.08
CA ALA A 12 25.39 28.21 -17.76
C ALA A 12 25.26 26.69 -17.48
N ALA A 13 26.28 26.03 -16.93
CA ALA A 13 26.29 24.59 -16.70
C ALA A 13 25.77 24.14 -15.32
N GLY A 14 25.50 25.08 -14.40
CA GLY A 14 25.14 24.76 -13.00
C GLY A 14 23.64 24.62 -12.70
N ALA A 15 22.75 24.89 -13.66
CA ALA A 15 21.32 25.04 -13.38
C ALA A 15 20.44 23.81 -13.68
N ILE A 16 21.03 22.65 -13.99
CA ILE A 16 20.30 21.38 -14.12
C ILE A 16 20.31 20.65 -12.77
N SER A 17 19.71 21.28 -11.75
CA SER A 17 19.29 20.56 -10.55
C SER A 17 18.01 19.80 -10.90
N GLY A 18 18.17 18.55 -11.34
CA GLY A 18 17.04 17.66 -11.57
C GLY A 18 16.33 17.37 -10.25
N CYS A 19 15.09 17.82 -10.10
CA CYS A 19 14.20 17.37 -9.03
C CYS A 19 13.92 15.89 -9.23
N ALA A 20 14.70 15.02 -8.59
CA ALA A 20 14.35 13.61 -8.47
C ALA A 20 13.08 13.53 -7.60
N SER A 21 11.91 13.43 -8.24
CA SER A 21 10.67 13.12 -7.55
C SER A 21 10.82 11.69 -7.00
N ARG A 22 11.06 11.55 -5.70
CA ARG A 22 11.07 10.23 -5.06
C ARG A 22 9.71 9.60 -5.27
N THR A 23 9.67 8.40 -5.85
CA THR A 23 8.46 7.58 -5.82
C THR A 23 8.22 7.23 -4.36
N GLU A 24 7.19 7.84 -3.77
CA GLU A 24 6.81 7.58 -2.38
C GLU A 24 6.28 6.15 -2.30
N ILE A 25 6.95 5.30 -1.53
CA ILE A 25 6.50 3.95 -1.19
C ILE A 25 6.25 3.96 0.31
N VAL A 26 5.09 3.48 0.72
CA VAL A 26 4.68 3.49 2.13
C VAL A 26 4.45 2.05 2.57
N ASP A 27 5.23 1.60 3.54
CA ASP A 27 5.02 0.31 4.18
C ASP A 27 4.09 0.46 5.38
N VAL A 28 2.95 -0.24 5.30
CA VAL A 28 1.92 -0.27 6.33
C VAL A 28 2.02 -1.61 7.06
N PRO A 29 2.53 -1.64 8.31
CA PRO A 29 2.47 -2.84 9.13
C PRO A 29 1.02 -3.16 9.48
N LEU A 30 0.61 -4.41 9.27
CA LEU A 30 -0.76 -4.83 9.55
C LEU A 30 -0.80 -5.67 10.82
N GLN A 31 -1.60 -5.22 11.78
CA GLN A 31 -1.86 -5.92 13.02
C GLN A 31 -2.92 -6.99 12.76
N ALA A 32 -2.63 -8.23 13.15
CA ALA A 32 -3.61 -9.30 13.13
C ALA A 32 -4.72 -9.02 14.14
N THR A 33 -5.96 -9.34 13.77
CA THR A 33 -7.06 -9.37 14.73
C THR A 33 -6.95 -10.61 15.62
N PRO A 34 -7.68 -10.67 16.75
CA PRO A 34 -7.72 -11.89 17.58
C PRO A 34 -8.12 -13.15 16.81
N GLN A 35 -8.89 -12.99 15.73
CA GLN A 35 -9.33 -14.10 14.86
C GLN A 35 -8.23 -14.59 13.91
N ASN A 36 -7.06 -13.95 13.91
CA ASN A 36 -5.97 -14.23 12.97
C ASN A 36 -4.58 -14.13 13.62
N ALA A 37 -4.49 -14.31 14.94
CA ALA A 37 -3.34 -13.95 15.78
C ALA A 37 -2.01 -14.63 15.41
N GLU A 38 -2.03 -15.76 14.70
CA GLU A 38 -0.82 -16.50 14.29
C GLU A 38 -0.20 -15.97 12.98
N HIS A 39 -0.86 -15.02 12.32
CA HIS A 39 -0.44 -14.52 11.02
C HIS A 39 0.18 -13.13 11.11
N ILE A 40 1.12 -12.87 10.22
CA ILE A 40 1.76 -11.58 10.05
C ILE A 40 1.46 -11.06 8.66
N ALA A 41 1.20 -9.76 8.54
CA ALA A 41 0.97 -9.15 7.24
C ALA A 41 1.56 -7.75 7.14
N ARG A 42 1.88 -7.36 5.90
CA ARG A 42 2.33 -6.01 5.54
C ARG A 42 1.66 -5.63 4.23
N ALA A 43 1.25 -4.37 4.12
CA ALA A 43 0.87 -3.78 2.85
C ALA A 43 1.94 -2.78 2.41
N THR A 44 2.34 -2.83 1.15
CA THR A 44 3.19 -1.82 0.53
C THR A 44 2.32 -1.00 -0.42
N LEU A 45 2.27 0.31 -0.20
CA LEU A 45 1.50 1.25 -1.00
C LEU A 45 2.42 2.00 -1.96
N SER A 46 1.98 2.18 -3.21
CA SER A 46 2.71 2.97 -4.20
C SER A 46 1.75 3.76 -5.11
N PRO A 47 2.16 4.94 -5.61
CA PRO A 47 1.33 5.74 -6.49
C PRO A 47 1.21 5.11 -7.88
N VAL A 48 0.01 5.11 -8.43
CA VAL A 48 -0.29 4.74 -9.83
C VAL A 48 -1.23 5.81 -10.40
N GLY A 49 -0.66 6.85 -11.03
CA GLY A 49 -1.44 8.01 -11.47
C GLY A 49 -2.10 8.73 -10.30
N ASN A 50 -3.43 8.84 -10.33
CA ASN A 50 -4.25 9.39 -9.24
C ASN A 50 -4.81 8.30 -8.29
N GLN A 51 -4.30 7.08 -8.39
CA GLN A 51 -4.69 5.93 -7.59
C GLN A 51 -3.52 5.44 -6.74
N THR A 52 -3.84 4.57 -5.78
CA THR A 52 -2.84 3.92 -4.93
C THR A 52 -2.89 2.42 -5.18
N SER A 53 -1.76 1.84 -5.58
CA SER A 53 -1.56 0.40 -5.60
C SER A 53 -1.31 -0.12 -4.19
N ILE A 54 -1.88 -1.27 -3.87
CA ILE A 54 -1.78 -1.96 -2.59
C ILE A 54 -1.24 -3.35 -2.86
N TRP A 55 -0.03 -3.63 -2.38
CA TRP A 55 0.57 -4.95 -2.41
C TRP A 55 0.59 -5.55 -1.02
N LEU A 56 -0.26 -6.55 -0.80
CA LEU A 56 -0.40 -7.24 0.46
C LEU A 56 0.46 -8.50 0.47
N THR A 57 1.29 -8.61 1.50
CA THR A 57 2.12 -9.78 1.78
C THR A 57 1.70 -10.39 3.10
N ILE A 58 1.21 -11.62 3.07
CA ILE A 58 0.79 -12.38 4.26
C ILE A 58 1.74 -13.54 4.49
N GLY A 59 2.14 -13.75 5.74
CA GLY A 59 2.89 -14.91 6.21
C GLY A 59 2.32 -15.44 7.52
N GLY A 60 2.89 -16.55 8.00
CA GLY A 60 2.50 -17.17 9.28
C GLY A 60 1.71 -18.47 9.18
N VAL A 61 1.75 -19.19 8.05
CA VAL A 61 1.00 -20.45 7.88
C VAL A 61 1.92 -21.68 8.02
N PRO A 62 1.67 -22.62 8.96
CA PRO A 62 2.19 -23.98 8.86
C PRO A 62 1.52 -24.73 7.69
N HIS A 63 2.26 -25.59 6.99
CA HIS A 63 1.97 -26.17 5.65
C HIS A 63 0.61 -26.86 5.43
N ASN A 64 -0.25 -26.95 6.45
CA ASN A 64 -1.45 -27.78 6.54
C ASN A 64 -2.75 -27.01 6.83
N MET A 65 -2.74 -25.67 6.90
CA MET A 65 -3.98 -24.87 6.99
C MET A 65 -4.36 -24.26 5.64
N ALA A 66 -5.67 -24.27 5.35
CA ALA A 66 -6.23 -23.81 4.09
C ALA A 66 -5.73 -22.40 3.74
N ILE A 67 -5.22 -22.26 2.51
CA ILE A 67 -4.86 -20.99 1.87
C ILE A 67 -5.97 -19.97 2.20
N PRO A 68 -5.66 -18.79 2.76
CA PRO A 68 -6.72 -17.86 3.12
C PRO A 68 -7.58 -17.57 1.90
N SER A 69 -8.87 -17.82 2.08
CA SER A 69 -10.01 -17.04 1.60
C SER A 69 -9.64 -15.90 0.64
N ARG A 70 -10.37 -15.79 -0.47
CA ARG A 70 -10.37 -14.57 -1.30
C ARG A 70 -10.40 -13.35 -0.36
N LEU A 71 -9.44 -12.44 -0.51
CA LEU A 71 -9.32 -11.31 0.40
C LEU A 71 -10.09 -10.12 -0.16
N ASP A 72 -10.62 -9.30 0.74
CA ASP A 72 -11.20 -8.01 0.40
C ASP A 72 -10.48 -6.92 1.21
N THR A 73 -10.18 -5.81 0.55
CA THR A 73 -9.48 -4.68 1.14
C THR A 73 -10.29 -3.40 1.00
N ALA A 74 -10.27 -2.57 2.04
CA ALA A 74 -10.95 -1.29 2.02
C ALA A 74 -10.20 -0.28 2.90
N ILE A 75 -10.25 0.98 2.50
CA ILE A 75 -9.66 2.08 3.27
C ILE A 75 -10.78 2.79 4.02
N TYR A 76 -10.57 2.98 5.32
CA TYR A 76 -11.49 3.65 6.23
C TYR A 76 -10.84 4.93 6.73
N ALA A 77 -11.65 5.97 6.95
CA ALA A 77 -11.21 7.12 7.73
C ALA A 77 -11.00 6.72 9.20
N GLY A 78 -10.08 7.39 9.88
CA GLY A 78 -9.70 7.14 11.27
C GLY A 78 -8.53 6.17 11.40
N SER A 79 -8.56 5.36 12.45
CA SER A 79 -7.51 4.40 12.81
C SER A 79 -8.08 3.02 13.07
N CYS A 80 -7.24 2.00 13.18
CA CYS A 80 -7.65 0.64 13.51
C CYS A 80 -8.42 0.52 14.83
N GLN A 81 -8.21 1.45 15.76
CA GLN A 81 -8.94 1.51 17.03
C GLN A 81 -10.33 2.15 16.88
N GLN A 82 -10.52 3.00 15.87
CA GLN A 82 -11.75 3.72 15.62
C GLN A 82 -11.93 3.98 14.12
N LEU A 83 -12.43 2.97 13.41
CA LEU A 83 -12.74 3.07 11.99
C LEU A 83 -14.04 3.85 11.80
N GLY A 84 -14.11 4.63 10.71
CA GLY A 84 -15.36 5.20 10.23
C GLY A 84 -16.43 4.13 9.98
N ALA A 85 -17.71 4.53 10.01
CA ALA A 85 -18.83 3.59 9.88
C ALA A 85 -18.89 2.88 8.51
N GLN A 86 -18.28 3.47 7.47
CA GLN A 86 -18.22 2.93 6.12
C GLN A 86 -16.83 3.17 5.52
N PRO A 87 -16.41 2.37 4.52
CA PRO A 87 -15.19 2.63 3.77
C PRO A 87 -15.20 4.04 3.17
N ALA A 88 -14.12 4.78 3.36
CA ALA A 88 -13.86 6.00 2.60
C ALA A 88 -13.56 5.67 1.13
N TYR A 89 -12.78 4.61 0.91
CA TYR A 89 -12.44 4.11 -0.42
C TYR A 89 -12.58 2.60 -0.49
N ARG A 90 -13.39 2.12 -1.44
CA ARG A 90 -13.43 0.70 -1.80
C ARG A 90 -12.27 0.41 -2.74
N THR A 91 -11.59 -0.72 -2.50
CA THR A 91 -10.53 -1.15 -3.40
C THR A 91 -11.07 -2.13 -4.43
N HIS A 92 -10.38 -2.25 -5.55
CA HIS A 92 -10.65 -3.26 -6.56
C HIS A 92 -9.42 -4.14 -6.71
N GLN A 93 -9.62 -5.45 -6.80
CA GLN A 93 -8.53 -6.39 -7.06
C GLN A 93 -7.89 -6.02 -8.40
N ALA A 94 -6.60 -5.72 -8.36
CA ALA A 94 -5.88 -5.34 -9.56
C ALA A 94 -5.38 -6.62 -10.23
N ASN A 95 -6.09 -7.07 -11.28
CA ASN A 95 -5.77 -8.15 -12.22
C ASN A 95 -4.62 -9.07 -11.78
N SER A 96 -4.79 -9.74 -10.64
CA SER A 96 -3.92 -10.82 -10.23
C SER A 96 -4.62 -12.06 -10.77
N VAL A 97 -4.01 -12.72 -11.75
CA VAL A 97 -4.41 -14.07 -12.11
C VAL A 97 -4.52 -14.84 -10.80
N ASP A 98 -5.69 -15.39 -10.50
CA ASP A 98 -5.97 -16.27 -9.36
C ASP A 98 -5.09 -17.52 -9.49
N TYR A 99 -3.79 -17.37 -9.32
CA TYR A 99 -2.88 -18.48 -9.17
C TYR A 99 -2.86 -18.75 -7.67
N PRO A 100 -3.43 -19.87 -7.19
CA PRO A 100 -3.20 -20.28 -5.83
C PRO A 100 -1.70 -20.49 -5.69
N SER A 101 -0.99 -19.49 -5.15
CA SER A 101 0.42 -19.65 -4.88
C SER A 101 0.50 -20.70 -3.78
N LEU A 102 0.98 -21.89 -4.15
CA LEU A 102 1.44 -22.91 -3.20
C LEU A 102 2.69 -22.44 -2.43
N ALA A 103 3.05 -21.16 -2.55
CA ALA A 103 4.16 -20.55 -1.87
C ALA A 103 3.80 -20.28 -0.41
N PRO A 104 4.74 -20.39 0.53
CA PRO A 104 4.52 -20.11 1.96
C PRO A 104 4.17 -18.64 2.28
N ARG A 105 3.97 -17.81 1.25
CA ARG A 105 3.63 -16.39 1.31
C ARG A 105 2.57 -16.10 0.25
N THR A 106 1.35 -15.81 0.68
CA THR A 106 0.28 -15.36 -0.20
C THR A 106 0.47 -13.88 -0.49
N GLN A 107 0.43 -13.52 -1.77
CA GLN A 107 0.51 -12.14 -2.25
C GLN A 107 -0.84 -11.75 -2.84
N TYR A 108 -1.29 -10.53 -2.56
CA TYR A 108 -2.56 -10.01 -3.03
C TYR A 108 -2.39 -8.57 -3.51
N TRP A 109 -2.97 -8.26 -4.68
CA TRP A 109 -2.92 -6.93 -5.29
C TRP A 109 -4.31 -6.30 -5.32
N ALA A 110 -4.39 -5.04 -4.90
CA ALA A 110 -5.56 -4.20 -5.07
C ALA A 110 -5.17 -2.76 -5.42
N GLN A 111 -6.14 -1.99 -5.88
CA GLN A 111 -6.01 -0.56 -6.15
C GLN A 111 -7.12 0.21 -5.45
N ALA A 112 -6.74 1.33 -4.83
CA ALA A 112 -7.67 2.29 -4.25
C ALA A 112 -7.79 3.53 -5.16
N PRO A 113 -9.01 4.04 -5.40
CA PRO A 113 -9.25 5.20 -6.27
C PRO A 113 -8.95 6.52 -5.55
N VAL A 114 -7.76 6.65 -4.97
CA VAL A 114 -7.30 7.81 -4.21
C VAL A 114 -5.78 7.94 -4.30
N ALA A 115 -5.27 9.17 -4.32
CA ALA A 115 -3.84 9.43 -4.40
C ALA A 115 -3.13 9.08 -3.08
N LEU A 116 -1.94 8.47 -3.17
CA LEU A 116 -1.18 8.03 -1.98
C LEU A 116 -0.91 9.18 -1.01
N ASN A 117 -0.57 10.35 -1.53
CA ASN A 117 -0.31 11.56 -0.73
C ASN A 117 -1.55 12.05 0.04
N GLU A 118 -2.77 11.73 -0.41
CA GLU A 118 -3.97 12.02 0.39
C GLU A 118 -4.07 11.06 1.57
N LEU A 119 -3.77 9.77 1.33
CA LEU A 119 -3.79 8.74 2.37
C LEU A 119 -2.74 8.99 3.45
N THR A 120 -1.51 9.38 3.07
CA THR A 120 -0.41 9.57 4.02
C THR A 120 -0.51 10.85 4.85
N LYS A 121 -1.28 11.83 4.38
CA LYS A 121 -1.54 13.10 5.09
C LYS A 121 -2.82 13.07 5.93
N GLY A 122 -3.73 12.15 5.62
CA GLY A 122 -4.98 11.98 6.35
C GLY A 122 -4.88 10.96 7.48
N GLU A 123 -5.97 10.82 8.22
CA GLU A 123 -6.15 9.72 9.17
C GLU A 123 -6.91 8.60 8.45
N TYR A 124 -6.17 7.63 7.93
CA TYR A 124 -6.75 6.48 7.25
C TYR A 124 -6.17 5.16 7.77
N ALA A 125 -6.98 4.11 7.70
CA ALA A 125 -6.58 2.75 8.00
C ALA A 125 -6.96 1.81 6.84
N LEU A 126 -6.06 0.88 6.54
CA LEU A 126 -6.31 -0.22 5.62
C LEU A 126 -6.87 -1.41 6.42
N LEU A 127 -8.08 -1.82 6.10
CA LEU A 127 -8.71 -3.02 6.64
C LEU A 127 -8.67 -4.16 5.62
N VAL A 128 -8.14 -5.31 6.04
CA VAL A 128 -8.14 -6.55 5.26
C VAL A 128 -9.15 -7.51 5.88
N ARG A 129 -10.07 -8.02 5.07
CA ARG A 129 -11.13 -8.93 5.47
C ARG A 129 -11.08 -10.20 4.63
N ALA A 130 -11.65 -11.27 5.17
CA ALA A 130 -12.03 -12.42 4.36
C ALA A 130 -13.13 -12.00 3.37
N SER A 131 -13.31 -12.73 2.27
CA SER A 131 -14.34 -12.40 1.28
C SER A 131 -15.76 -12.43 1.89
N PRO A 132 -16.75 -11.84 1.20
CA PRO A 132 -18.15 -12.04 1.54
C PRO A 132 -18.56 -13.52 1.67
N ALA A 133 -18.01 -14.40 0.82
CA ALA A 133 -18.27 -15.84 0.89
C ALA A 133 -17.74 -16.50 2.18
N ASP A 134 -16.71 -15.89 2.78
CA ASP A 134 -16.03 -16.36 3.99
C ASP A 134 -16.46 -15.57 5.25
N GLY A 135 -17.56 -14.81 5.15
CA GLY A 135 -18.17 -14.10 6.27
C GLY A 135 -17.63 -12.70 6.55
N SER A 136 -16.82 -12.11 5.65
CA SER A 136 -16.38 -10.70 5.75
C SER A 136 -15.65 -10.33 7.05
N ARG A 137 -15.10 -11.31 7.77
CA ARG A 137 -14.45 -11.09 9.06
C ARG A 137 -13.16 -10.28 8.92
N PRO A 138 -12.87 -9.35 9.84
CA PRO A 138 -11.61 -8.60 9.83
C PRO A 138 -10.44 -9.50 10.21
N LEU A 139 -9.43 -9.54 9.34
CA LEU A 139 -8.23 -10.38 9.52
C LEU A 139 -7.03 -9.55 9.94
N PHE A 140 -6.87 -8.38 9.33
CA PHE A 140 -5.79 -7.45 9.66
C PHE A 140 -6.24 -6.00 9.53
N CYS A 141 -5.59 -5.12 10.27
CA CYS A 141 -5.72 -3.67 10.10
C CYS A 141 -4.37 -2.98 10.26
N GLY A 142 -4.10 -1.95 9.47
CA GLY A 142 -2.96 -1.06 9.70
C GLY A 142 -3.30 0.39 9.41
N ASN A 143 -2.80 1.29 10.26
CA ASN A 143 -2.90 2.74 10.05
C ASN A 143 -1.95 3.14 8.92
N ILE A 144 -2.44 3.92 7.97
CA ILE A 144 -1.64 4.44 6.86
C ILE A 144 -1.00 5.74 7.35
N THR A 145 0.31 5.73 7.52
CA THR A 145 1.10 6.91 7.93
C THR A 145 2.21 7.13 6.92
N ALA A 146 2.62 8.38 6.72
CA ALA A 146 3.89 8.65 6.04
C ALA A 146 5.02 7.90 6.75
N GLY A 147 5.89 7.25 5.98
CA GLY A 147 7.05 6.51 6.48
C GLY A 147 8.15 7.40 7.02
#